data_AF-A0A929MMW8-F1
#
_entry.id   AF-A0A929MMW8-F1
#
_cell.length_a   1.000
_cell.length_b   1.000
_cell.length_c   1.000
_cell.angle_alpha   90.00
_cell.angle_beta   90.00
_cell.angle_gamma   90.00
#
_symmetry.space_group_name_H-M   'P 1'
#
loop_
_entity.id
_entity.type
_entity.pdbx_description
1 polymer ?
#
loop_
_entity_poly.entity_id
_entity_poly.type
_entity_poly.pdbx_seq_one_letter_code
_entity_poly.pdbx_strand_id
1 'polypeptide(L)'
;MTKIWIEDAALRDKVQRLEAELDLSLAPDGRLVDYQAGPAGKLEVSHQGEGVLIVAPDLPHFFHGLALWNMRQQAGQTSSFSQPISFSRNGLMLDNSRNAVAKVDYVKSLLRRLAVLGHTWYMLYMEDVYEIPEQPYFGAFRGRYSQADLRELDAYAQDLGIELVPCVQT
;
A
#
# COMPACT_ATOMS: atom_id res chain seq x y z
N MET A 1 5.56 -15.99 13.74
CA MET A 1 5.61 -14.67 13.08
C MET A 1 7.07 -14.26 12.96
N THR A 2 7.52 -13.87 11.78
CA THR A 2 8.91 -13.45 11.53
C THR A 2 9.16 -12.13 12.24
N LYS A 3 10.31 -11.99 12.91
CA LYS A 3 10.74 -10.74 13.56
C LYS A 3 11.73 -10.01 12.67
N ILE A 4 11.47 -8.73 12.40
CA ILE A 4 12.36 -7.88 11.62
C ILE A 4 12.66 -6.56 12.35
N TRP A 5 13.73 -5.90 11.93
CA TRP A 5 14.04 -4.54 12.36
C TRP A 5 14.42 -3.67 11.18
N ILE A 6 13.98 -2.42 11.18
CA ILE A 6 14.29 -1.41 10.18
C ILE A 6 14.90 -0.22 10.93
N GLU A 7 16.10 0.21 10.54
CA GLU A 7 16.81 1.31 11.20
C GLU A 7 16.15 2.66 10.91
N ASP A 8 15.78 2.91 9.64
CA ASP A 8 15.03 4.08 9.22
C ASP A 8 13.68 4.15 9.94
N ALA A 9 13.52 5.17 10.80
CA ALA A 9 12.33 5.33 11.63
C ALA A 9 11.06 5.63 10.81
N ALA A 10 11.19 6.35 9.70
CA ALA A 10 10.05 6.70 8.85
C ALA A 10 9.56 5.47 8.07
N LEU A 11 10.49 4.66 7.54
CA LEU A 11 10.14 3.39 6.91
C LEU A 11 9.57 2.39 7.92
N ARG A 12 10.14 2.36 9.13
CA ARG A 12 9.66 1.51 10.22
C ARG A 12 8.21 1.82 10.61
N ASP A 13 7.81 3.10 10.73
CA ASP A 13 6.41 3.47 11.02
C ASP A 13 5.45 2.96 9.94
N LYS A 14 5.84 3.07 8.66
CA LYS A 14 5.04 2.57 7.53
C LYS A 14 4.87 1.06 7.58
N VAL A 15 5.95 0.32 7.86
CA VAL A 15 5.90 -1.14 8.00
C VAL A 15 5.10 -1.56 9.23
N GLN A 16 5.15 -0.79 10.32
CA GLN A 16 4.34 -1.05 11.52
C GLN A 16 2.84 -1.09 11.20
N ARG A 17 2.37 -0.21 10.31
CA ARG A 17 0.97 -0.17 9.85
C ARG A 17 0.56 -1.40 9.05
N LEU A 18 1.52 -2.16 8.54
CA LEU A 18 1.32 -3.31 7.65
C LEU A 18 1.68 -4.65 8.30
N GLU A 19 2.01 -4.71 9.60
CA GLU A 19 2.42 -5.94 10.28
C GLU A 19 1.43 -7.10 10.09
N ALA A 20 0.13 -6.79 10.15
CA ALA A 20 -0.93 -7.77 9.96
C ALA A 20 -0.98 -8.28 8.51
N GLU A 21 -0.91 -7.39 7.53
CA GLU A 21 -0.93 -7.76 6.11
C GLU A 21 0.37 -8.45 5.64
N LEU A 22 1.50 -8.19 6.30
CA LEU A 22 2.81 -8.77 5.98
C LEU A 22 3.13 -10.07 6.75
N ASP A 23 2.33 -10.44 7.76
CA ASP A 23 2.56 -11.58 8.69
C ASP A 23 3.95 -11.56 9.34
N LEU A 24 4.35 -10.36 9.81
CA LEU A 24 5.61 -10.11 10.50
C LEU A 24 5.43 -9.16 11.69
N SER A 25 6.46 -9.05 12.52
CA SER A 25 6.49 -8.14 13.67
C SER A 25 7.81 -7.38 13.73
N LEU A 26 7.75 -6.12 14.14
CA LEU A 26 8.90 -5.28 14.40
C LEU A 26 9.47 -5.57 15.80
N ALA A 27 10.75 -5.94 15.86
CA ALA A 27 11.45 -6.15 17.13
C ALA A 27 12.93 -5.74 16.99
N PRO A 28 13.55 -5.04 17.97
CA PRO A 28 14.95 -4.62 17.88
C PRO A 28 15.97 -5.75 17.74
N ASP A 29 15.61 -6.96 18.18
CA ASP A 29 16.38 -8.19 18.03
C ASP A 29 16.05 -8.96 16.73
N GLY A 30 15.19 -8.40 15.89
CA GLY A 30 14.75 -8.97 14.62
C GLY A 30 15.81 -8.88 13.53
N ARG A 31 15.57 -9.62 12.45
CA ARG A 31 16.43 -9.56 11.27
C ARG A 31 16.39 -8.17 10.63
N LEU A 32 17.55 -7.59 10.36
CA LEU A 32 17.63 -6.28 9.70
C LEU A 32 17.04 -6.35 8.28
N VAL A 33 16.22 -5.36 7.95
CA VAL A 33 15.61 -5.14 6.64
C VAL A 33 15.99 -3.74 6.18
N ASP A 34 16.71 -3.67 5.07
CA ASP A 34 17.08 -2.42 4.42
C ASP A 34 16.31 -2.24 3.11
N TYR A 35 16.02 -0.99 2.79
CA TYR A 35 15.39 -0.58 1.54
C TYR A 35 16.33 0.35 0.76
N GLN A 36 16.50 0.06 -0.52
CA GLN A 36 17.19 0.94 -1.45
C GLN A 36 16.32 1.20 -2.68
N ALA A 37 16.22 2.47 -3.07
CA ALA A 37 15.58 2.84 -4.33
C ALA A 37 16.35 2.23 -5.51
N GLY A 38 15.65 1.45 -6.33
CA GLY A 38 16.17 0.75 -7.49
C GLY A 38 15.70 1.34 -8.83
N PRO A 39 16.19 0.80 -9.96
CA PRO A 39 15.68 1.17 -11.27
C PRO A 39 14.21 0.73 -11.43
N ALA A 40 13.48 1.45 -12.28
CA ALA A 40 12.15 1.02 -12.71
C ALA A 40 12.22 -0.37 -13.37
N GLY A 41 11.15 -1.16 -13.22
CA GLY A 41 11.01 -2.44 -13.92
C GLY A 41 11.60 -3.65 -13.21
N LYS A 42 12.15 -3.50 -12.00
CA LYS A 42 12.79 -4.61 -11.28
C LYS A 42 12.63 -4.51 -9.76
N LEU A 43 12.35 -5.64 -9.15
CA LEU A 43 12.41 -5.88 -7.71
C LEU A 43 13.51 -6.91 -7.43
N GLU A 44 14.36 -6.64 -6.45
CA GLU A 44 15.43 -7.55 -6.01
C GLU A 44 15.43 -7.70 -4.50
N VAL A 45 15.60 -8.94 -4.04
CA VAL A 45 15.72 -9.28 -2.63
C VAL A 45 16.96 -10.13 -2.45
N SER A 46 17.90 -9.66 -1.64
CA SER A 46 19.18 -10.31 -1.41
C SER A 46 19.56 -10.31 0.07
N HIS A 47 20.43 -11.24 0.45
CA HIS A 47 20.99 -11.27 1.81
C HIS A 47 22.10 -10.24 1.95
N GLN A 48 22.13 -9.57 3.10
CA GLN A 48 23.18 -8.64 3.50
C GLN A 48 23.66 -9.01 4.91
N GLY A 49 24.67 -9.89 4.97
CA GLY A 49 25.07 -10.52 6.23
C GLY A 49 23.92 -11.37 6.80
N GLU A 50 23.51 -11.08 8.03
CA GLU A 50 22.34 -11.69 8.68
C GLU A 50 21.01 -11.01 8.30
N GLY A 51 21.05 -9.87 7.60
CA GLY A 51 19.92 -9.06 7.17
C GLY A 51 19.46 -9.34 5.72
N VAL A 52 18.45 -8.59 5.29
CA VAL A 52 17.92 -8.62 3.92
C VAL A 52 17.90 -7.20 3.35
N LEU A 53 18.37 -7.07 2.11
CA LEU A 53 18.25 -5.85 1.32
C LEU A 53 17.16 -6.03 0.28
N ILE A 54 16.24 -5.07 0.22
CA ILE A 54 15.20 -5.00 -0.80
C ILE A 54 15.49 -3.79 -1.67
N VAL A 55 15.74 -4.02 -2.96
CA VAL A 55 15.94 -2.98 -3.97
C VAL A 55 14.70 -2.91 -4.85
N ALA A 56 13.99 -1.78 -4.80
CA ALA A 56 12.72 -1.59 -5.48
C ALA A 56 12.51 -0.14 -5.91
N PRO A 57 11.74 0.14 -6.98
CA PRO A 57 11.58 1.51 -7.49
C PRO A 57 10.77 2.43 -6.57
N ASP A 58 9.89 1.87 -5.74
CA ASP A 58 8.97 2.61 -4.88
C ASP A 58 8.54 1.80 -3.64
N LEU A 59 7.78 2.43 -2.75
CA LEU A 59 7.32 1.84 -1.49
C LEU A 59 6.40 0.62 -1.67
N PRO A 60 5.36 0.65 -2.54
CA PRO A 60 4.55 -0.54 -2.80
C PRO A 60 5.39 -1.76 -3.22
N HIS A 61 6.34 -1.58 -4.13
CA HIS A 61 7.20 -2.69 -4.55
C HIS A 61 8.17 -3.15 -3.44
N PHE A 62 8.62 -2.25 -2.55
CA PHE A 62 9.34 -2.63 -1.34
C PHE A 62 8.48 -3.52 -0.42
N PHE A 63 7.25 -3.10 -0.10
CA PHE A 63 6.34 -3.90 0.73
C PHE A 63 6.05 -5.25 0.10
N HIS A 64 5.89 -5.28 -1.23
CA HIS A 64 5.72 -6.52 -1.97
C HIS A 64 6.94 -7.44 -1.87
N GLY A 65 8.15 -6.91 -2.03
CA GLY A 65 9.40 -7.64 -1.82
C GLY A 65 9.51 -8.23 -0.42
N LEU A 66 9.13 -7.45 0.60
CA LEU A 66 9.15 -7.88 2.00
C LEU A 66 8.15 -9.01 2.25
N ALA A 67 6.95 -8.92 1.69
CA ALA A 67 5.91 -9.95 1.78
C ALA A 67 6.37 -11.27 1.13
N LEU A 68 6.90 -11.18 -0.10
CA LEU A 68 7.42 -12.34 -0.82
C LEU A 68 8.60 -12.97 -0.10
N TRP A 69 9.50 -12.15 0.44
CA TRP A 69 10.60 -12.62 1.25
C TRP A 69 10.08 -13.40 2.47
N ASN A 70 9.15 -12.84 3.25
CA ASN A 70 8.60 -13.50 4.43
C ASN A 70 7.95 -14.84 4.05
N MET A 71 7.12 -14.85 3.00
CA MET A 71 6.47 -16.06 2.49
C MET A 71 7.49 -17.13 2.07
N ARG A 72 8.57 -16.75 1.37
CA ARG A 72 9.63 -17.67 0.94
C ARG A 72 10.41 -18.22 2.14
N GLN A 73 10.71 -17.39 3.14
CA GLN A 73 11.35 -17.81 4.38
C GLN A 73 10.50 -18.86 5.12
N GLN A 74 9.19 -18.65 5.21
CA GLN A 74 8.26 -19.63 5.80
C GLN A 74 8.19 -20.94 5.01
N ALA A 75 8.39 -20.88 3.68
CA ALA A 75 8.49 -22.05 2.81
C ALA A 75 9.90 -22.70 2.78
N GLY A 76 10.84 -22.25 3.62
CA GLY A 76 12.22 -22.76 3.65
C GLY A 76 13.08 -22.35 2.45
N GLN A 77 12.63 -21.41 1.63
CA GLN A 77 13.34 -20.90 0.46
C GLN A 77 14.13 -19.63 0.82
N THR A 78 15.41 -19.79 1.14
CA THR A 78 16.26 -18.70 1.63
C THR A 78 17.23 -18.15 0.58
N SER A 79 17.05 -18.43 -0.70
CA SER A 79 17.92 -17.85 -1.74
C SER A 79 17.49 -16.43 -2.10
N SER A 80 18.45 -15.57 -2.47
CA SER A 80 18.16 -14.30 -3.13
C SER A 80 17.30 -14.51 -4.39
N PHE A 81 16.48 -13.53 -4.74
CA PHE A 81 15.64 -13.60 -5.94
C PHE A 81 15.40 -12.21 -6.54
N SER A 82 14.92 -12.19 -7.78
CA SER A 82 14.48 -10.98 -8.48
C SER A 82 13.21 -11.25 -9.26
N GLN A 83 12.39 -10.21 -9.43
CA GLN A 83 11.19 -10.23 -10.25
C GLN A 83 11.13 -9.01 -11.17
N PRO A 84 10.70 -9.18 -12.43
CA PRO A 84 10.41 -8.04 -13.32
C PRO A 84 9.12 -7.33 -12.88
N ILE A 85 9.10 -6.01 -13.03
CA ILE A 85 7.90 -5.18 -12.86
C ILE A 85 7.45 -4.74 -14.26
N SER A 86 6.35 -5.31 -14.74
CA SER A 86 5.89 -5.06 -16.12
C SER A 86 5.12 -3.75 -16.28
N PHE A 87 4.52 -3.24 -15.20
CA PHE A 87 3.69 -2.04 -15.22
C PHE A 87 4.22 -1.04 -14.20
N SER A 88 4.51 0.18 -14.67
CA SER A 88 4.87 1.29 -13.76
C SER A 88 3.69 1.78 -12.92
N ARG A 89 2.45 1.51 -13.38
CA ARG A 89 1.21 1.84 -12.71
C ARG A 89 0.25 0.66 -12.77
N ASN A 90 -0.14 0.16 -11.61
CA ASN A 90 -1.17 -0.87 -11.48
C ASN A 90 -2.03 -0.56 -10.23
N GLY A 91 -3.31 -0.89 -10.28
CA GLY A 91 -4.26 -0.42 -9.27
C GLY A 91 -5.62 -1.08 -9.33
N LEU A 92 -6.45 -0.77 -8.33
CA LEU A 92 -7.83 -1.23 -8.21
C LEU A 92 -8.76 -0.02 -8.29
N MET A 93 -9.85 -0.13 -9.06
CA MET A 93 -10.96 0.83 -9.03
C MET A 93 -12.11 0.28 -8.20
N LEU A 94 -12.42 0.94 -7.08
CA LEU A 94 -13.55 0.59 -6.24
C LEU A 94 -14.79 1.40 -6.65
N ASP A 95 -15.85 0.68 -6.98
CA ASP A 95 -17.16 1.25 -7.24
C ASP A 95 -17.83 1.71 -5.94
N ASN A 96 -18.03 3.01 -5.78
CA ASN A 96 -18.77 3.61 -4.67
C ASN A 96 -20.16 4.14 -5.10
N SER A 97 -20.54 3.99 -6.36
CA SER A 97 -21.73 4.65 -6.92
C SER A 97 -22.94 3.73 -7.02
N ARG A 98 -22.76 2.42 -6.83
CA ARG A 98 -23.83 1.41 -6.94
C ARG A 98 -24.40 1.08 -5.56
N ASN A 99 -24.72 2.15 -4.81
CA ASN A 99 -25.30 2.18 -3.45
C ASN A 99 -24.37 1.81 -2.29
N ALA A 100 -23.31 1.03 -2.52
CA ALA A 100 -22.36 0.63 -1.50
C ALA A 100 -21.16 1.60 -1.45
N VAL A 101 -21.32 2.75 -0.79
CA VAL A 101 -20.19 3.65 -0.52
C VAL A 101 -19.33 3.04 0.58
N ALA A 102 -18.04 2.86 0.30
CA ALA A 102 -17.11 2.32 1.29
C ALA A 102 -16.88 3.32 2.44
N LYS A 103 -16.70 2.80 3.65
CA LYS A 103 -16.27 3.63 4.78
C LYS A 103 -14.77 3.90 4.69
N VAL A 104 -14.33 5.04 5.21
CA VAL A 104 -12.90 5.43 5.28
C VAL A 104 -12.03 4.30 5.83
N ASP A 105 -12.40 3.68 6.95
CA ASP A 105 -11.63 2.58 7.56
C ASP A 105 -11.51 1.34 6.65
N TYR A 106 -12.55 1.05 5.87
CA TYR A 106 -12.51 -0.05 4.91
C TYR A 106 -11.56 0.27 3.75
N VAL A 107 -11.63 1.50 3.21
CA VAL A 107 -10.70 1.95 2.17
C VAL A 107 -9.26 1.89 2.67
N LYS A 108 -8.98 2.35 3.89
CA LYS A 108 -7.65 2.21 4.51
C LYS A 108 -7.20 0.74 4.62
N SER A 109 -8.11 -0.17 4.97
CA SER A 109 -7.80 -1.60 4.98
C SER A 109 -7.48 -2.16 3.60
N LEU A 110 -8.15 -1.67 2.56
CA LEU A 110 -7.89 -2.08 1.19
C LEU A 110 -6.54 -1.53 0.70
N LEU A 111 -6.23 -0.27 1.02
CA LEU A 111 -4.95 0.37 0.71
C LEU A 111 -3.77 -0.40 1.30
N ARG A 112 -3.85 -0.85 2.57
CA ARG A 112 -2.79 -1.68 3.18
C ARG A 112 -2.54 -2.97 2.41
N ARG A 113 -3.60 -3.70 2.03
CA ARG A 113 -3.49 -4.94 1.25
C ARG A 113 -2.92 -4.67 -0.14
N LEU A 114 -3.36 -3.60 -0.80
CA LEU A 114 -2.88 -3.20 -2.11
C LEU A 114 -1.39 -2.81 -2.08
N ALA A 115 -0.95 -2.13 -1.03
CA ALA A 115 0.47 -1.79 -0.83
C ALA A 115 1.34 -3.06 -0.73
N VAL A 116 0.93 -4.05 0.08
CA VAL A 116 1.63 -5.35 0.19
C VAL A 116 1.61 -6.14 -1.12
N LEU A 117 0.58 -5.96 -1.94
CA LEU A 117 0.49 -6.56 -3.28
C LEU A 117 1.27 -5.79 -4.35
N GLY A 118 1.93 -4.68 -4.03
CA GLY A 118 2.71 -3.89 -4.98
C GLY A 118 1.88 -3.01 -5.92
N HIS A 119 0.65 -2.64 -5.51
CA HIS A 119 -0.16 -1.70 -6.27
C HIS A 119 0.26 -0.28 -5.98
N THR A 120 0.38 0.52 -7.03
CA THR A 120 0.83 1.90 -6.94
C THR A 120 -0.31 2.89 -6.96
N TRP A 121 -1.50 2.50 -7.43
CA TRP A 121 -2.67 3.36 -7.56
C TRP A 121 -3.93 2.76 -6.95
N TYR A 122 -4.82 3.62 -6.46
CA TYR A 122 -6.15 3.25 -6.02
C TYR A 122 -7.18 4.27 -6.52
N MET A 123 -8.20 3.77 -7.22
CA MET A 123 -9.19 4.60 -7.91
C MET A 123 -10.53 4.54 -7.17
N LEU A 124 -11.11 5.71 -6.89
CA LEU A 124 -12.44 5.85 -6.29
C LEU A 124 -13.44 6.25 -7.38
N TYR A 125 -14.29 5.32 -7.81
CA TYR A 125 -15.36 5.61 -8.75
C TYR A 125 -16.57 6.23 -8.04
N MET A 126 -16.82 7.51 -8.33
CA MET A 126 -17.78 8.36 -7.65
C MET A 126 -18.59 9.18 -8.67
N GLU A 127 -19.80 8.73 -8.98
CA GLU A 127 -20.77 9.45 -9.81
C GLU A 127 -21.27 10.68 -9.05
N ASP A 128 -21.94 10.45 -7.92
CA ASP A 128 -22.59 11.48 -7.10
C ASP A 128 -22.19 11.45 -5.62
N VAL A 129 -21.23 10.61 -5.23
CA VAL A 129 -20.94 10.29 -3.82
C VAL A 129 -19.75 11.06 -3.23
N TYR A 130 -19.68 12.36 -3.53
CA TYR A 130 -18.74 13.31 -2.90
C TYR A 130 -19.40 14.68 -2.73
N GLU A 131 -18.86 15.49 -1.81
CA GLU A 131 -19.41 16.83 -1.54
C GLU A 131 -19.01 17.87 -2.59
N ILE A 132 -20.03 18.58 -3.08
CA ILE A 132 -19.89 19.86 -3.80
C ILE A 132 -20.62 20.91 -2.95
N PRO A 133 -19.91 21.85 -2.28
CA PRO A 133 -20.51 22.73 -1.27
C PRO A 133 -21.74 23.51 -1.74
N GLU A 134 -21.73 23.95 -3.00
CA GLU A 134 -22.79 24.76 -3.60
C GLU A 134 -23.99 23.91 -4.10
N GLN A 135 -23.90 22.58 -4.05
CA GLN A 135 -24.90 21.65 -4.60
C GLN A 135 -25.45 20.71 -3.51
N PRO A 136 -26.40 21.16 -2.67
CA PRO A 136 -26.84 20.41 -1.49
C PRO A 136 -27.50 19.06 -1.84
N TYR A 137 -28.14 18.95 -3.00
CA TYR A 137 -28.79 17.72 -3.47
C TYR A 137 -27.83 16.68 -4.05
N PHE A 138 -26.62 17.09 -4.44
CA PHE A 138 -25.64 16.18 -5.03
C PHE A 138 -25.16 15.17 -3.98
N GLY A 139 -25.44 13.89 -4.19
CA GLY A 139 -25.12 12.82 -3.21
C GLY A 139 -25.97 12.83 -1.94
N ALA A 140 -27.06 13.60 -1.89
CA ALA A 140 -27.93 13.65 -0.71
C ALA A 140 -28.51 12.25 -0.40
N PHE A 141 -28.41 11.83 0.85
CA PHE A 141 -28.83 10.51 1.35
C PHE A 141 -28.11 9.30 0.72
N ARG A 142 -27.00 9.54 -0.01
CA ARG A 142 -26.23 8.48 -0.69
C ARG A 142 -25.02 8.01 0.09
N GLY A 143 -24.68 8.68 1.20
CA GLY A 143 -23.46 8.42 1.97
C GLY A 143 -22.20 9.01 1.34
N ARG A 144 -22.33 10.17 0.68
CA ARG A 144 -21.22 10.87 0.02
C ARG A 144 -20.03 11.12 0.96
N TYR A 145 -18.81 11.03 0.43
CA TYR A 145 -17.62 11.44 1.15
C TYR A 145 -17.58 12.95 1.36
N SER A 146 -17.20 13.38 2.55
CA SER A 146 -16.85 14.78 2.80
C SER A 146 -15.49 15.12 2.22
N GLN A 147 -15.18 16.42 2.10
CA GLN A 147 -13.82 16.83 1.72
C GLN A 147 -12.77 16.39 2.74
N ALA A 148 -13.13 16.24 4.01
CA ALA A 148 -12.22 15.77 5.05
C ALA A 148 -11.89 14.28 4.85
N ASP A 149 -12.91 13.46 4.57
CA ASP A 149 -12.73 12.03 4.28
C ASP A 149 -11.78 11.83 3.09
N LEU A 150 -11.99 12.58 2.00
CA LEU A 150 -11.16 12.46 0.80
C LEU A 150 -9.70 12.88 1.05
N ARG A 151 -9.47 13.96 1.81
CA ARG A 151 -8.11 14.39 2.21
C ARG A 151 -7.44 13.36 3.12
N GLU A 152 -8.19 12.77 4.03
CA GLU A 152 -7.69 11.73 4.93
C GLU A 152 -7.28 10.46 4.15
N LEU A 153 -8.11 10.06 3.18
CA LEU A 153 -7.81 8.92 2.31
C LEU A 153 -6.60 9.20 1.41
N ASP A 154 -6.49 10.40 0.85
CA ASP A 154 -5.36 10.80 0.01
C ASP A 154 -4.04 10.77 0.79
N ALA A 155 -4.01 11.39 1.99
CA ALA A 155 -2.84 11.37 2.86
C ALA A 155 -2.46 9.94 3.29
N TYR A 156 -3.44 9.10 3.60
CA TYR A 156 -3.20 7.71 3.99
C TYR A 156 -2.67 6.86 2.82
N ALA A 157 -3.20 7.06 1.60
CA ALA A 157 -2.70 6.40 0.39
C ALA A 157 -1.26 6.83 0.09
N GLN A 158 -0.98 8.14 0.15
CA GLN A 158 0.35 8.70 -0.06
C GLN A 158 1.37 8.13 0.93
N ASP A 159 0.99 7.95 2.20
CA ASP A 159 1.87 7.37 3.22
C ASP A 159 2.33 5.94 2.85
N LEU A 160 1.50 5.19 2.14
CA LEU A 160 1.79 3.86 1.61
C LEU A 160 2.41 3.87 0.20
N GLY A 161 2.68 5.06 -0.36
CA GLY A 161 3.19 5.24 -1.72
C GLY A 161 2.16 4.92 -2.81
N ILE A 162 0.87 5.00 -2.48
CA ILE A 162 -0.24 4.80 -3.41
C ILE A 162 -0.82 6.15 -3.84
N GLU A 163 -0.98 6.39 -5.14
CA GLU A 163 -1.71 7.56 -5.66
C GLU A 163 -3.22 7.29 -5.58
N LEU A 164 -3.95 8.20 -4.93
CA LEU A 164 -5.41 8.18 -4.91
C LEU A 164 -5.94 8.91 -6.15
N VAL A 165 -6.74 8.24 -6.97
CA VAL A 165 -7.24 8.77 -8.24
C VAL A 165 -8.77 8.86 -8.20
N PRO A 166 -9.38 10.05 -8.27
CA PRO A 166 -10.82 10.17 -8.38
C PRO A 166 -11.27 9.81 -9.80
N CYS A 167 -12.32 8.99 -9.91
CA CYS A 167 -12.98 8.68 -11.17
C CYS A 167 -14.43 9.20 -11.11
N VAL A 168 -14.67 10.36 -11.74
CA VAL A 168 -15.96 11.07 -11.73
C VAL A 168 -16.65 11.01 -13.10
N GLN A 169 -17.92 11.44 -13.18
CA GLN A 169 -18.68 11.59 -14.43
C GLN A 169 -18.96 13.06 -14.72
N THR A 170 -18.83 13.47 -15.98
CA THR A 170 -18.99 14.87 -16.45
C THR A 170 -20.01 14.98 -17.56
#